data_AF-M3HDM3-F1
#
_entry.id   AF-M3HDM3-F1
#
_cell.length_a   1.000
_cell.length_b   1.000
_cell.length_c   1.000
_cell.angle_alpha   90.00
_cell.angle_beta   90.00
_cell.angle_gamma   90.00
#
_symmetry.space_group_name_H-M   'P 1'
#
loop_
_entity.id
_entity.type
_entity.pdbx_description
1 polymer ?
#
loop_
_entity_poly.entity_id
_entity_poly.type
_entity_poly.pdbx_seq_one_letter_code
_entity_poly.pdbx_strand_id
1 'polypeptide(L)'
;MDLQSPWEDELFSIRASSVTSLGDLWNWMKDDPHPPLYQTLLYFWFQLLQPTVFVGRLLSAISGLLVPLAFYVFAPVELKGRIKVSVSALLSLSTGLIYYSQELRSYSLLVLFCTIQLAFVLRLVYEKEKIPKLCFSLLGISLLASYTHFFGFIWSASIF
;
A
#
# COMPACT_ATOMS: atom_id res chain seq x y z
N MET A 1 1.27 14.03 13.71
CA MET A 1 1.42 12.56 13.85
C MET A 1 1.67 12.13 15.29
N ASP A 2 2.37 12.87 16.16
CA ASP A 2 2.63 12.39 17.55
C ASP A 2 1.70 12.92 18.64
N LEU A 3 0.79 13.84 18.30
CA LEU A 3 -0.15 14.44 19.26
C LEU A 3 -1.37 13.55 19.56
N GLN A 4 -1.63 12.55 18.71
CA GLN A 4 -2.75 11.63 18.85
C GLN A 4 -2.27 10.31 19.44
N SER A 5 -2.89 9.87 20.52
CA SER A 5 -2.65 8.56 21.11
C SER A 5 -2.88 7.44 20.07
N PRO A 6 -2.04 6.40 20.04
CA PRO A 6 -2.23 5.29 19.11
C PRO A 6 -3.51 4.52 19.45
N TRP A 7 -4.16 4.01 18.40
CA TRP A 7 -5.25 3.05 18.56
C TRP A 7 -4.72 1.68 18.97
N GLU A 8 -5.58 0.80 19.49
CA GLU A 8 -5.20 -0.55 19.93
C GLU A 8 -4.57 -1.39 18.82
N ASP A 9 -5.02 -1.23 17.59
CA ASP A 9 -4.54 -1.94 16.41
C ASP A 9 -3.20 -1.38 15.87
N GLU A 10 -2.92 -0.10 16.09
CA GLU A 10 -1.58 0.48 15.91
C GLU A 10 -0.61 -0.05 16.97
N LEU A 11 -1.06 -0.16 18.22
CA LEU A 11 -0.28 -0.75 19.32
C LEU A 11 0.01 -2.24 19.08
N PHE A 12 -0.92 -2.97 18.47
CA PHE A 12 -0.67 -4.34 18.03
C PHE A 12 0.41 -4.36 16.94
N SER A 13 0.28 -3.51 15.91
CA SER A 13 1.20 -3.46 14.78
C SER A 13 2.64 -3.15 15.22
N ILE A 14 2.82 -2.19 16.15
CA ILE A 14 4.15 -1.89 16.70
C ILE A 14 4.71 -3.06 17.50
N ARG A 15 3.92 -3.70 18.39
CA ARG A 15 4.38 -4.82 19.23
C ARG A 15 4.76 -6.04 18.39
N ALA A 16 3.98 -6.37 17.38
CA ALA A 16 4.22 -7.50 16.50
C ALA A 16 5.48 -7.30 15.65
N SER A 17 5.69 -6.08 15.13
CA SER A 17 6.80 -5.78 14.22
C SER A 17 8.09 -5.29 14.90
N SER A 18 8.08 -4.96 16.20
CA SER A 18 9.27 -4.54 16.95
C SER A 18 10.05 -5.69 17.59
N VAL A 19 9.74 -6.94 17.24
CA VAL A 19 10.43 -8.14 17.74
C VAL A 19 11.86 -8.24 17.20
N THR A 20 12.67 -9.09 17.83
CA THR A 20 14.11 -9.21 17.54
C THR A 20 14.43 -10.21 16.43
N SER A 21 13.51 -11.11 16.08
CA SER A 21 13.73 -12.13 15.05
C SER A 21 12.53 -12.33 14.13
N LEU A 22 12.79 -12.79 12.90
CA LEU A 22 11.73 -13.17 11.95
C LEU A 22 10.89 -14.35 12.45
N GLY A 23 11.46 -15.24 13.27
CA GLY A 23 10.72 -16.36 13.87
C GLY A 23 9.65 -15.88 14.83
N ASP A 24 9.97 -14.86 15.63
CA ASP A 24 9.01 -14.24 16.55
C ASP A 24 7.92 -13.49 15.79
N LEU A 25 8.29 -12.75 14.74
CA LEU A 25 7.33 -12.08 13.86
C LEU A 25 6.36 -13.10 13.23
N TRP A 26 6.89 -14.22 12.75
CA TRP A 26 6.07 -15.28 12.18
C TRP A 26 5.11 -15.87 13.20
N ASN A 27 5.51 -16.02 14.46
CA ASN A 27 4.60 -16.47 15.52
C ASN A 27 3.47 -15.46 15.78
N TRP A 28 3.73 -14.16 15.75
CA TRP A 28 2.68 -13.14 15.80
C TRP A 28 1.72 -13.23 14.61
N MET A 29 2.24 -13.37 13.38
CA MET A 29 1.43 -13.36 12.17
C MET A 29 0.59 -14.63 11.97
N LYS A 30 0.96 -15.77 12.57
CA LYS A 30 0.16 -17.02 12.48
C LYS A 30 -1.24 -16.85 13.04
N ASP A 31 -1.38 -16.07 14.11
CA ASP A 31 -2.65 -15.86 14.81
C ASP A 31 -3.34 -14.55 14.36
N ASP A 32 -2.72 -13.78 13.47
CA ASP A 32 -3.29 -12.56 12.88
C ASP A 32 -4.11 -12.92 11.63
N PRO A 33 -5.39 -12.50 11.52
CA PRO A 33 -6.17 -12.69 10.30
C PRO A 33 -5.65 -11.86 9.10
N HIS A 34 -4.76 -10.88 9.31
CA HIS A 34 -4.24 -10.05 8.24
C HIS A 34 -3.07 -10.73 7.49
N PRO A 35 -3.01 -10.56 6.15
CA PRO A 35 -1.88 -11.03 5.36
C PRO A 35 -0.53 -10.41 5.78
N PRO A 36 0.59 -11.13 5.58
CA PRO A 36 1.84 -10.85 6.31
C PRO A 36 2.69 -9.69 5.76
N LEU A 37 2.37 -9.13 4.57
CA LEU A 37 3.31 -8.22 3.89
C LEU A 37 3.55 -6.93 4.66
N TYR A 38 2.49 -6.34 5.22
CA TYR A 38 2.63 -5.06 5.91
C TYR A 38 3.46 -5.20 7.18
N GLN A 39 3.17 -6.20 8.02
CA GLN A 39 3.90 -6.49 9.25
C GLN A 39 5.36 -6.87 8.96
N THR A 40 5.61 -7.57 7.85
CA THR A 40 6.97 -7.90 7.39
C THR A 40 7.73 -6.66 6.95
N LEU A 41 7.12 -5.77 6.17
CA LEU A 41 7.75 -4.50 5.77
C LEU A 41 8.02 -3.60 6.97
N LEU A 42 7.06 -3.53 7.90
CA LEU A 42 7.19 -2.75 9.12
C LEU A 42 8.29 -3.29 10.04
N TYR A 43 8.46 -4.62 10.12
CA TYR A 43 9.58 -5.23 10.84
C TYR A 43 10.91 -4.75 10.27
N PHE A 44 11.14 -4.87 8.96
CA PHE A 44 12.38 -4.40 8.35
C PHE A 44 12.56 -2.89 8.49
N TRP A 45 11.46 -2.13 8.44
CA TRP A 45 11.47 -0.69 8.69
C TRP A 45 11.99 -0.35 10.10
N PHE A 46 11.58 -1.11 11.12
CA PHE A 46 12.06 -0.99 12.50
C PHE A 46 13.43 -1.64 12.77
N GLN A 47 13.94 -2.47 11.87
CA GLN A 47 15.35 -2.88 11.94
C GLN A 47 16.29 -1.75 11.49
N LEU A 48 15.80 -0.86 10.61
CA LEU A 48 16.57 0.29 10.10
C LEU A 48 16.41 1.55 10.97
N LEU A 49 15.27 1.68 11.66
CA LEU A 49 14.86 2.87 12.43
C LEU A 49 14.31 2.45 13.79
N GLN A 50 14.21 3.37 14.76
CA GLN A 50 13.69 3.01 16.08
C GLN A 50 12.19 2.65 16.06
N PRO A 51 11.75 1.59 16.77
CA PRO A 51 10.36 1.17 16.83
C PRO A 51 9.53 2.13 17.69
N THR A 52 9.04 3.19 17.05
CA THR A 52 8.13 4.18 17.66
C THR A 52 6.88 4.31 16.81
N VAL A 53 5.79 4.80 17.40
CA VAL A 53 4.53 5.06 16.67
C VAL A 53 4.77 6.03 15.53
N PHE A 54 5.56 7.10 15.74
CA PHE A 54 5.94 8.04 14.70
C PHE A 54 6.60 7.36 13.49
N VAL A 55 7.64 6.56 13.75
CA VAL A 55 8.39 5.86 12.70
C VAL A 55 7.50 4.88 11.96
N GLY A 56 6.58 4.22 12.67
CA GLY A 56 5.59 3.35 12.04
C GLY A 56 4.64 4.14 11.13
N ARG A 57 4.04 5.23 11.65
CA ARG A 57 3.15 6.12 10.88
C ARG A 57 3.86 6.72 9.66
N LEU A 58 5.17 6.94 9.73
CA LEU A 58 5.97 7.42 8.60
C LEU A 58 5.94 6.45 7.41
N LEU A 59 5.95 5.13 7.63
CA LEU A 59 5.82 4.14 6.55
C LEU A 59 4.48 4.30 5.81
N SER A 60 3.39 4.46 6.56
CA SER A 60 2.06 4.72 6.01
C SER A 60 1.99 6.07 5.29
N ALA A 61 2.63 7.10 5.85
CA ALA A 61 2.67 8.44 5.28
C ALA A 61 3.40 8.45 3.93
N ILE A 62 4.54 7.77 3.84
CA ILE A 62 5.27 7.59 2.58
C ILE A 62 4.39 6.85 1.58
N SER A 63 3.75 5.75 1.99
CA SER A 63 2.85 4.98 1.12
C SER A 63 1.70 5.85 0.59
N GLY A 64 1.05 6.62 1.46
CA GLY A 64 -0.05 7.52 1.08
C GLY A 64 0.40 8.67 0.18
N LEU A 65 1.58 9.25 0.43
CA LEU A 65 2.17 10.29 -0.42
C LEU A 65 2.45 9.77 -1.84
N LEU A 66 2.87 8.50 -1.95
CA LEU A 66 3.16 7.87 -3.24
C LEU A 66 1.91 7.52 -4.04
N VAL A 67 0.71 7.44 -3.45
CA VAL A 67 -0.55 7.11 -4.17
C VAL A 67 -0.81 8.03 -5.38
N PRO A 68 -0.92 9.37 -5.23
CA PRO A 68 -1.20 10.27 -6.35
C PRO A 68 -0.07 10.28 -7.39
N LEU A 69 1.19 10.14 -6.95
CA LEU A 69 2.36 10.06 -7.82
C LEU A 69 2.35 8.77 -8.65
N ALA A 70 2.03 7.64 -8.02
CA ALA A 70 1.95 6.34 -8.67
C ALA A 70 0.90 6.37 -9.78
N PHE A 71 -0.28 6.93 -9.53
CA PHE A 71 -1.27 7.10 -10.60
C PHE A 71 -0.71 7.93 -11.75
N TYR A 72 -0.13 9.09 -11.47
CA TYR A 72 0.38 9.99 -12.50
C TYR A 72 1.44 9.33 -13.39
N VAL A 73 2.37 8.59 -12.76
CA VAL A 73 3.51 7.94 -13.42
C VAL A 73 3.09 6.70 -14.20
N PHE A 74 2.24 5.84 -13.61
CA PHE A 74 1.88 4.55 -14.21
C PHE A 74 0.64 4.62 -15.11
N ALA A 75 -0.14 5.71 -15.10
CA ALA A 75 -1.29 5.85 -15.98
C ALA A 75 -0.87 5.88 -17.47
N PRO A 76 -1.74 5.39 -18.38
CA PRO A 76 -1.39 5.24 -19.80
C PRO A 76 -0.87 6.51 -20.44
N VAL A 77 0.16 6.42 -21.27
CA VAL A 77 0.74 7.57 -21.99
C VAL A 77 -0.31 8.26 -22.86
N GLU A 78 -1.23 7.48 -23.45
CA GLU A 78 -2.32 7.97 -24.28
C GLU A 78 -3.45 8.67 -23.49
N LEU A 79 -3.49 8.50 -22.17
CA LEU A 79 -4.48 9.18 -21.32
C LEU A 79 -4.16 10.68 -21.28
N LYS A 80 -5.16 11.51 -21.57
CA LYS A 80 -5.01 12.98 -21.62
C LYS A 80 -4.37 13.50 -20.33
N GLY A 81 -3.31 14.30 -20.44
CA GLY A 81 -2.55 14.81 -19.29
C GLY A 81 -3.41 15.52 -18.24
N ARG A 82 -4.43 16.28 -18.68
CA ARG A 82 -5.40 16.91 -17.76
C ARG A 82 -6.14 15.91 -16.88
N ILE A 83 -6.47 14.71 -17.40
CA ILE A 83 -7.14 13.66 -16.62
C ILE A 83 -6.17 13.09 -15.58
N LYS A 84 -4.91 12.85 -15.95
CA LYS A 84 -3.87 12.39 -15.01
C LYS A 84 -3.71 13.36 -13.85
N VAL A 85 -3.55 14.65 -14.16
CA VAL A 85 -3.41 15.72 -13.15
C VAL A 85 -4.67 15.81 -12.28
N SER A 86 -5.87 15.81 -12.88
CA SER A 86 -7.11 15.89 -12.12
C SER A 86 -7.30 14.72 -11.16
N VAL A 87 -7.05 13.48 -11.61
CA VAL A 87 -7.17 12.29 -10.74
C VAL A 87 -6.12 12.31 -9.64
N SER A 88 -4.86 12.60 -9.96
CA SER A 88 -3.81 12.73 -8.93
C SER A 88 -4.12 13.82 -7.91
N ALA A 89 -4.65 14.98 -8.34
CA ALA A 89 -5.09 16.03 -7.43
C ALA A 89 -6.25 15.58 -6.53
N LEU A 90 -7.25 14.88 -7.08
CA LEU A 90 -8.35 14.33 -6.29
C LEU A 90 -7.86 13.29 -5.26
N LEU A 91 -6.89 12.45 -5.63
CA LEU A 91 -6.26 11.50 -4.70
C LEU A 91 -5.50 12.24 -3.59
N SER A 92 -4.71 13.26 -3.93
CA SER A 92 -3.97 14.07 -2.96
C SER A 92 -4.88 14.83 -1.97
N LEU A 93 -6.07 15.24 -2.41
CA LEU A 93 -7.02 16.00 -1.60
C LEU A 93 -8.05 15.10 -0.89
N SER A 94 -7.98 13.78 -1.09
CA SER A 94 -8.90 12.84 -0.47
C SER A 94 -8.68 12.81 1.05
N THR A 95 -9.69 13.25 1.79
CA THR A 95 -9.67 13.25 3.26
C THR A 95 -9.44 11.85 3.83
N GLY A 96 -9.99 10.82 3.20
CA GLY A 96 -9.77 9.43 3.59
C GLY A 96 -8.31 9.00 3.41
N LEU A 97 -7.67 9.36 2.30
CA LEU A 97 -6.26 9.02 2.08
C LEU A 97 -5.33 9.78 3.02
N ILE A 98 -5.61 11.06 3.27
CA ILE A 98 -4.88 11.85 4.26
C ILE A 98 -5.02 11.24 5.66
N TYR A 99 -6.23 10.81 6.04
CA TYR A 99 -6.48 10.13 7.31
C TYR A 99 -5.67 8.83 7.42
N TYR A 100 -5.83 7.90 6.48
CA TYR A 100 -5.14 6.61 6.53
C TYR A 100 -3.61 6.69 6.35
N SER A 101 -3.10 7.78 5.77
CA SER A 101 -1.65 8.03 5.70
C SER A 101 -1.02 8.33 7.07
N GLN A 102 -1.83 8.66 8.08
CA GLN A 102 -1.37 9.01 9.41
C GLN A 102 -1.52 7.88 10.43
N GLU A 103 -2.05 6.74 10.01
CA GLU A 103 -2.29 5.57 10.85
C GLU A 103 -1.20 4.52 10.62
N LEU A 104 -0.67 3.90 11.68
CA LEU A 104 0.30 2.79 11.62
C LEU A 104 -0.39 1.49 11.16
N ARG A 105 -1.00 1.51 9.97
CA ARG A 105 -1.82 0.44 9.42
C ARG A 105 -1.58 0.25 7.91
N SER A 106 -1.98 -0.92 7.41
CA SER A 106 -1.73 -1.35 6.03
C SER A 106 -2.51 -0.61 4.95
N TYR A 107 -3.50 0.21 5.33
CA TYR A 107 -4.46 0.82 4.41
C TYR A 107 -3.79 1.69 3.33
N SER A 108 -2.83 2.53 3.70
CA SER A 108 -2.15 3.39 2.72
C SER A 108 -1.30 2.61 1.73
N LEU A 109 -0.64 1.54 2.19
CA LEU A 109 0.12 0.63 1.34
C LEU A 109 -0.80 -0.14 0.39
N LEU A 110 -1.95 -0.61 0.89
CA LEU A 110 -2.97 -1.27 0.09
C LEU A 110 -3.46 -0.36 -1.03
N VAL A 111 -3.84 0.89 -0.71
CA VAL A 111 -4.32 1.85 -1.72
C VAL A 111 -3.24 2.14 -2.76
N LEU A 112 -1.97 2.24 -2.36
CA LEU A 112 -0.85 2.41 -3.29
C LEU A 112 -0.80 1.27 -4.32
N PHE A 113 -0.86 0.01 -3.87
CA PHE A 113 -0.85 -1.13 -4.78
C PHE A 113 -2.11 -1.20 -5.64
N CYS A 114 -3.30 -0.97 -5.10
CA CYS A 114 -4.54 -0.91 -5.88
C CYS A 114 -4.50 0.21 -6.94
N THR A 115 -3.86 1.34 -6.64
CA THR A 115 -3.71 2.47 -7.57
C THR A 115 -2.76 2.13 -8.72
N ILE A 116 -1.63 1.48 -8.44
CA ILE A 116 -0.71 0.98 -9.47
C ILE A 116 -1.42 -0.06 -10.34
N GLN A 117 -2.18 -0.96 -9.73
CA GLN A 117 -2.93 -1.98 -10.43
C GLN A 117 -4.00 -1.38 -11.36
N LEU A 118 -4.76 -0.38 -10.89
CA LEU A 118 -5.70 0.38 -11.72
C LEU A 118 -4.99 1.01 -12.92
N ALA A 119 -3.83 1.63 -12.70
CA ALA A 119 -3.05 2.24 -13.78
C ALA A 119 -2.61 1.20 -14.82
N PHE A 120 -2.19 0.00 -14.40
CA PHE A 120 -1.87 -1.10 -15.31
C PHE A 120 -3.08 -1.64 -16.08
N VAL A 121 -4.25 -1.74 -15.44
CA VAL A 121 -5.49 -2.11 -16.13
C VAL A 121 -5.84 -1.07 -17.19
N LEU A 122 -5.75 0.22 -16.86
CA LEU A 122 -5.95 1.28 -17.85
C LEU A 122 -4.94 1.16 -19.00
N ARG A 123 -3.70 0.75 -18.74
CA ARG A 123 -2.72 0.55 -19.81
C ARG A 123 -3.11 -0.60 -20.74
N LEU A 124 -3.71 -1.68 -20.24
CA LEU A 124 -4.23 -2.75 -21.11
C LEU A 124 -5.36 -2.27 -22.04
N VAL A 125 -6.13 -1.27 -21.60
CA VAL A 125 -7.24 -0.70 -22.38
C VAL A 125 -6.74 0.29 -23.44
N TYR A 126 -5.83 1.19 -23.05
CA TYR A 126 -5.35 2.27 -23.92
C TYR A 126 -4.15 1.84 -24.78
N GLU A 127 -3.20 1.10 -24.22
CA GLU A 127 -1.94 0.74 -24.90
C GLU A 127 -1.98 -0.74 -25.35
N LYS A 128 -2.04 -0.98 -26.67
CA LYS A 128 -2.07 -2.36 -27.22
C LYS A 128 -0.70 -3.03 -27.27
N GLU A 129 0.39 -2.28 -27.14
CA GLU A 129 1.74 -2.79 -27.28
C GLU A 129 2.35 -3.10 -25.89
N LYS A 130 2.87 -4.32 -25.70
CA LYS A 130 3.54 -4.86 -24.48
C LYS A 130 2.65 -5.60 -23.46
N ILE A 131 1.56 -6.23 -23.92
CA ILE A 131 0.63 -7.01 -23.10
C ILE A 131 1.33 -8.03 -22.16
N PRO A 132 2.30 -8.89 -22.60
CA PRO A 132 2.84 -9.92 -21.71
C PRO A 132 3.57 -9.35 -20.48
N LYS A 133 4.42 -8.33 -20.68
CA LYS A 133 5.14 -7.68 -19.57
C LYS A 133 4.19 -6.97 -18.61
N LEU A 134 3.13 -6.35 -19.16
CA LEU A 134 2.11 -5.68 -18.37
C LEU A 134 1.29 -6.69 -17.56
N CYS A 135 0.93 -7.85 -18.13
CA CYS A 135 0.26 -8.94 -17.40
C CYS A 135 1.11 -9.48 -16.26
N PHE A 136 2.43 -9.70 -16.47
CA PHE A 136 3.33 -10.09 -15.37
C PHE A 136 3.41 -9.03 -14.27
N SER A 137 3.48 -7.75 -14.65
CA SER A 137 3.48 -6.63 -13.70
C SER A 137 2.15 -6.55 -12.93
N LEU A 138 1.03 -6.80 -13.61
CA LEU A 138 -0.31 -6.84 -13.03
C LEU A 138 -0.46 -8.00 -12.05
N LEU A 139 0.02 -9.20 -12.39
CA LEU A 139 0.04 -10.35 -11.48
C LEU A 139 0.90 -10.06 -10.24
N GLY A 140 2.09 -9.49 -10.42
CA GLY A 140 2.97 -9.12 -9.32
C GLY A 140 2.33 -8.14 -8.36
N ILE A 141 1.74 -7.04 -8.87
CA ILE A 141 1.08 -6.06 -8.00
C ILE A 141 -0.19 -6.62 -7.35
N SER A 142 -0.92 -7.51 -8.04
CA SER A 142 -2.09 -8.20 -7.49
C SER A 142 -1.71 -9.07 -6.29
N LEU A 143 -0.59 -9.80 -6.38
CA LEU A 143 -0.05 -10.59 -5.27
C LEU A 143 0.33 -9.68 -4.10
N LEU A 144 1.03 -8.57 -4.35
CA LEU A 144 1.41 -7.63 -3.30
C LEU A 144 0.19 -7.01 -2.60
N ALA A 145 -0.82 -6.59 -3.35
CA ALA A 145 -2.07 -6.08 -2.76
C ALA A 145 -2.78 -7.16 -1.92
N SER A 146 -2.87 -8.39 -2.43
CA SER A 146 -3.48 -9.53 -1.73
C SER A 146 -2.74 -9.89 -0.44
N TYR A 147 -1.41 -9.84 -0.46
CA TYR A 147 -0.57 -10.08 0.71
C TYR A 147 -0.51 -8.90 1.68
N THR A 148 -1.11 -7.74 1.35
CA THR A 148 -1.27 -6.59 2.24
C THR A 148 -2.58 -6.65 3.03
N HIS A 149 -3.68 -7.02 2.36
CA HIS A 149 -5.01 -7.09 2.97
C HIS A 149 -5.94 -7.97 2.12
N PHE A 150 -6.91 -8.64 2.76
CA PHE A 150 -7.91 -9.43 2.04
C PHE A 150 -8.75 -8.60 1.05
N PHE A 151 -8.86 -7.29 1.26
CA PHE A 151 -9.52 -6.39 0.32
C PHE A 151 -8.70 -6.21 -0.96
N GLY A 152 -7.37 -6.30 -0.89
CA GLY A 152 -6.51 -6.32 -2.06
C GLY A 152 -6.69 -7.58 -2.89
N PHE A 153 -6.98 -8.71 -2.25
CA PHE A 153 -7.36 -9.94 -2.95
C PHE A 153 -8.70 -9.79 -3.67
N ILE A 154 -9.74 -9.29 -2.97
CA ILE A 154 -11.07 -9.04 -3.59
C ILE A 154 -10.95 -8.07 -4.77
N TRP A 155 -10.21 -6.97 -4.58
CA TRP A 155 -9.96 -5.99 -5.64
C TRP A 155 -9.25 -6.63 -6.84
N SER A 156 -8.20 -7.42 -6.60
CA SER A 156 -7.47 -8.12 -7.66
C SER A 156 -8.34 -9.15 -8.39
N ALA A 157 -9.20 -9.87 -7.67
CA ALA A 157 -10.10 -10.84 -8.25
C ALA A 157 -11.19 -10.22 -9.15
N SER A 158 -11.46 -8.91 -9.03
CA SER A 158 -12.40 -8.21 -9.93
C SER A 158 -11.82 -7.86 -11.30
N ILE A 159 -10.49 -7.97 -11.44
CA ILE A 159 -9.76 -7.56 -12.65
C ILE A 159 -9.55 -8.72 -13.63
N PHE A 160 -9.51 -9.96 -13.11
CA PHE A 160 -9.31 -11.19 -13.87
C PHE A 160 -10.63 -11.94 -14.05
#